data_AF-A0A3M6HS70-F1
#
_entry.id   AF-A0A3M6HS70-F1
#
_cell.length_a   1.000
_cell.length_b   1.000
_cell.length_c   1.000
_cell.angle_alpha   90.00
_cell.angle_beta   90.00
_cell.angle_gamma   90.00
#
_symmetry.space_group_name_H-M   'P 1'
#
loop_
_entity.id
_entity.type
_entity.pdbx_description
1 polymer ?
#
loop_
_entity_poly.entity_id
_entity_poly.type
_entity_poly.pdbx_seq_one_letter_code
_entity_poly.pdbx_strand_id
1 'polypeptide(L)'
;MTIYGRLTVPIVVTILLSACGGDEVHDSSPQERMMREAMCVAASERFALYDDAKKHFAHGMDAAADYFRRSGEPAQFLKMINAVRSSLISKQNEFVATLIATQCNGRVTAGQVADF
;
A
#
# COMPACT_ATOMS: atom_id res chain seq x y z
N MET A 1 53.25 -36.30 4.09
CA MET A 1 53.16 -35.34 2.97
C MET A 1 51.88 -34.54 3.16
N THR A 2 51.97 -33.26 2.87
CA THR A 2 51.22 -32.15 3.45
C THR A 2 50.01 -31.76 2.58
N ILE A 3 48.90 -31.41 3.25
CA ILE A 3 47.81 -30.48 2.84
C ILE A 3 46.66 -30.95 1.90
N TYR A 4 45.49 -30.97 2.55
CA TYR A 4 44.13 -30.60 2.16
C TYR A 4 43.90 -29.84 0.84
N GLY A 5 42.82 -30.22 0.14
CA GLY A 5 42.24 -29.41 -0.94
C GLY A 5 41.02 -30.02 -1.60
N ARG A 6 39.99 -30.41 -0.84
CA ARG A 6 38.64 -30.65 -1.41
C ARG A 6 37.79 -29.42 -1.14
N LEU A 7 37.76 -28.54 -2.13
CA LEU A 7 36.86 -27.39 -2.20
C LEU A 7 35.44 -27.91 -2.46
N THR A 8 34.73 -28.30 -1.40
CA THR A 8 33.28 -28.52 -1.49
C THR A 8 32.61 -27.15 -1.46
N VAL A 9 32.20 -26.66 -2.64
CA VAL A 9 31.32 -25.49 -2.74
C VAL A 9 29.90 -25.99 -2.47
N PRO A 10 29.26 -25.68 -1.33
CA PRO A 10 27.83 -25.86 -1.22
C PRO A 10 27.18 -24.81 -2.12
N ILE A 11 26.48 -25.26 -3.16
CA ILE A 11 25.55 -24.44 -3.93
C ILE A 11 24.45 -24.04 -2.94
N VAL A 12 24.59 -22.83 -2.38
CA VAL A 12 23.56 -22.16 -1.60
C VAL A 12 22.39 -21.93 -2.56
N VAL A 13 21.38 -22.78 -2.46
CA VAL A 13 20.08 -22.56 -3.07
C VAL A 13 19.46 -21.38 -2.34
N THR A 14 19.69 -20.18 -2.86
CA THR A 14 18.99 -18.97 -2.43
C THR A 14 17.57 -19.05 -2.98
N ILE A 15 16.68 -19.65 -2.19
CA ILE A 15 15.24 -19.52 -2.40
C ILE A 15 14.91 -18.06 -2.15
N LEU A 16 14.93 -17.25 -3.22
CA LEU A 16 14.31 -15.93 -3.26
C LEU A 16 12.79 -16.12 -3.18
N LEU A 17 12.28 -16.34 -1.97
CA LEU A 17 10.90 -16.04 -1.63
C LEU A 17 10.78 -14.51 -1.72
N SER A 18 10.37 -14.05 -2.89
CA SER A 18 9.95 -12.69 -3.13
C SER A 18 9.04 -12.24 -1.99
N ALA A 19 9.48 -11.21 -1.29
CA ALA A 19 8.80 -10.58 -0.17
C ALA A 19 7.32 -10.36 -0.49
N CYS A 20 6.43 -11.09 0.19
CA CYS A 20 5.11 -10.59 0.44
C CYS A 20 5.31 -9.29 1.24
N GLY A 21 5.06 -8.16 0.59
CA GLY A 21 5.19 -6.83 1.19
C GLY A 21 4.41 -6.77 2.48
N GLY A 22 5.12 -6.89 3.59
CA GLY A 22 4.61 -6.68 4.93
C GLY A 22 4.44 -5.18 5.14
N ASP A 23 3.35 -4.62 4.62
CA ASP A 23 2.77 -3.46 5.25
C ASP A 23 2.32 -3.94 6.65
N GLU A 24 2.90 -3.42 7.72
CA GLU A 24 2.63 -3.85 9.12
C GLU A 24 1.18 -3.59 9.58
N VAL A 25 0.30 -3.18 8.66
CA VAL A 25 -1.12 -2.92 8.91
C VAL A 25 -1.92 -4.21 8.72
N HIS A 26 -2.44 -4.74 9.83
CA HIS A 26 -3.25 -5.95 9.83
C HIS A 26 -4.72 -5.62 9.48
N ASP A 27 -5.10 -5.77 8.22
CA ASP A 27 -6.53 -5.75 7.85
C ASP A 27 -7.19 -7.05 8.30
N SER A 28 -8.35 -6.96 8.94
CA SER A 28 -9.13 -8.14 9.32
C SER A 28 -10.09 -8.60 8.21
N SER A 29 -10.35 -7.75 7.20
CA SER A 29 -11.24 -8.07 6.08
C SER A 29 -10.86 -7.38 4.76
N PRO A 30 -11.31 -7.91 3.60
CA PRO A 30 -11.15 -7.23 2.32
C PRO A 30 -11.77 -5.82 2.28
N GLN A 31 -12.84 -5.58 3.03
CA GLN A 31 -13.45 -4.25 3.13
C GLN A 31 -12.58 -3.26 3.89
N GLU A 32 -11.97 -3.68 5.01
CA GLU A 32 -11.02 -2.83 5.74
C GLU A 32 -9.81 -2.51 4.88
N ARG A 33 -9.29 -3.50 4.16
CA ARG A 33 -8.20 -3.29 3.20
C ARG A 33 -8.60 -2.26 2.13
N MET A 34 -9.76 -2.42 1.49
CA MET A 34 -10.26 -1.43 0.53
C MET A 34 -10.38 -0.03 1.13
N MET A 35 -10.84 0.09 2.38
CA MET A 35 -10.96 1.39 3.04
C MET A 35 -9.58 2.03 3.28
N ARG A 36 -8.59 1.27 3.75
CA ARG A 36 -7.22 1.77 3.89
C ARG A 36 -6.61 2.18 2.56
N GLU A 37 -6.70 1.34 1.54
CA GLU A 37 -6.16 1.67 0.22
C GLU A 37 -6.86 2.90 -0.38
N ALA A 38 -8.16 3.08 -0.14
CA ALA A 38 -8.88 4.28 -0.57
C ALA A 38 -8.36 5.55 0.13
N MET A 39 -8.07 5.45 1.43
CA MET A 39 -7.39 6.52 2.19
C MET A 39 -6.04 6.84 1.59
N CYS A 40 -5.24 5.83 1.26
CA CYS A 40 -3.90 6.02 0.73
C CYS A 40 -3.87 6.55 -0.71
N VAL A 41 -4.81 6.16 -1.58
CA VAL A 41 -4.97 6.78 -2.91
C VAL A 41 -5.24 8.27 -2.77
N ALA A 42 -6.28 8.65 -2.02
CA ALA A 42 -6.70 10.05 -1.91
C ALA A 42 -5.65 10.93 -1.22
N ALA A 43 -4.97 10.39 -0.21
CA ALA A 43 -3.89 11.09 0.46
C ALA A 43 -2.68 11.28 -0.47
N SER A 44 -2.26 10.24 -1.19
CA SER A 44 -1.14 10.31 -2.13
C SER A 44 -1.40 11.31 -3.27
N GLU A 45 -2.61 11.32 -3.82
CA GLU A 45 -3.00 12.28 -4.87
C GLU A 45 -2.91 13.74 -4.41
N ARG A 46 -3.28 14.03 -3.15
CA ARG A 46 -3.18 15.38 -2.58
C ARG A 46 -1.74 15.91 -2.56
N PHE A 47 -0.76 15.02 -2.37
CA PHE A 47 0.66 15.36 -2.32
C PHE A 47 1.38 15.10 -3.66
N ALA A 48 0.63 14.96 -4.76
CA ALA A 48 1.15 14.61 -6.09
C ALA A 48 1.99 13.31 -6.15
N LEU A 49 1.82 12.39 -5.21
CA LEU A 49 2.49 11.09 -5.17
C LEU A 49 1.78 10.08 -6.07
N TYR A 50 1.72 10.36 -7.38
CA TYR A 50 0.87 9.59 -8.30
C TYR A 50 1.30 8.13 -8.46
N ASP A 51 2.58 7.81 -8.33
CA ASP A 51 3.03 6.43 -8.41
C ASP A 51 2.62 5.62 -7.17
N ASP A 52 2.65 6.24 -5.99
CA ASP A 52 2.10 5.65 -4.76
C ASP A 52 0.58 5.51 -4.86
N ALA A 53 -0.12 6.52 -5.38
CA ALA A 53 -1.55 6.46 -5.62
C ALA A 53 -1.92 5.30 -6.56
N LYS A 54 -1.16 5.06 -7.64
CA LYS A 54 -1.36 3.90 -8.54
C LYS A 54 -1.14 2.57 -7.83
N LYS A 55 -0.09 2.48 -6.98
CA LYS A 55 0.20 1.27 -6.20
C LYS A 55 -0.95 0.95 -5.25
N HIS A 56 -1.41 1.93 -4.46
CA HIS A 56 -2.55 1.76 -3.56
C HIS A 56 -3.85 1.43 -4.30
N PHE A 57 -4.06 2.04 -5.48
CA PHE A 57 -5.20 1.69 -6.32
C PHE A 57 -5.18 0.22 -6.73
N ALA A 58 -4.03 -0.30 -7.18
CA ALA A 58 -3.90 -1.72 -7.53
C ALA A 58 -4.19 -2.64 -6.34
N HIS A 59 -3.62 -2.33 -5.16
CA HIS A 59 -3.88 -3.09 -3.93
C HIS A 59 -5.37 -3.09 -3.55
N GLY A 60 -6.05 -1.96 -3.70
CA GLY A 60 -7.46 -1.85 -3.41
C GLY A 60 -8.35 -2.58 -4.43
N MET A 61 -7.93 -2.64 -5.70
CA MET A 61 -8.57 -3.47 -6.72
C MET A 61 -8.41 -4.97 -6.43
N ASP A 62 -7.25 -5.40 -5.93
CA ASP A 62 -7.06 -6.78 -5.48
C ASP A 62 -7.97 -7.12 -4.28
N ALA A 63 -8.12 -6.19 -3.34
CA ALA A 63 -9.03 -6.33 -2.20
C ALA A 63 -10.50 -6.33 -2.65
N ALA A 64 -10.86 -5.53 -3.66
CA ALA A 64 -12.18 -5.51 -4.27
C ALA A 64 -12.53 -6.85 -4.96
N ALA A 65 -11.57 -7.42 -5.69
CA ALA A 65 -11.72 -8.74 -6.29
C ALA A 65 -11.89 -9.82 -5.20
N ASP A 66 -11.12 -9.74 -4.11
CA ASP A 66 -11.25 -10.68 -3.01
C ASP A 66 -12.59 -10.55 -2.28
N TYR A 67 -13.07 -9.31 -2.06
CA TYR A 67 -14.40 -9.05 -1.52
C TYR A 67 -15.48 -9.72 -2.39
N PHE A 68 -15.48 -9.46 -3.70
CA PHE A 68 -16.47 -10.05 -4.61
C PHE A 68 -16.46 -11.57 -4.59
N ARG A 69 -15.26 -12.20 -4.58
CA ARG A 69 -15.17 -13.67 -4.49
C ARG A 69 -15.77 -14.24 -3.21
N ARG A 70 -15.71 -13.52 -2.09
CA ARG A 70 -16.20 -13.98 -0.78
C ARG A 70 -17.67 -13.66 -0.56
N SER A 71 -18.14 -12.50 -1.01
CA SER A 71 -19.49 -11.99 -0.73
C SER A 71 -20.48 -12.23 -1.87
N GLY A 72 -20.00 -12.37 -3.11
CA GLY A 72 -20.82 -12.32 -4.32
C GLY A 72 -21.29 -10.91 -4.71
N GLU A 73 -20.94 -9.89 -3.93
CA GLU A 73 -21.42 -8.52 -4.08
C GLU A 73 -20.37 -7.62 -4.75
N PRO A 74 -20.77 -6.70 -5.64
CA PRO A 74 -19.84 -5.81 -6.31
C PRO A 74 -19.19 -4.84 -5.32
N ALA A 75 -17.86 -4.84 -5.28
CA ALA A 75 -17.08 -3.91 -4.48
C ALA A 75 -17.32 -2.45 -4.90
N GLN A 76 -17.37 -1.55 -3.91
CA GLN A 76 -17.62 -0.12 -4.12
C GLN A 76 -16.35 0.72 -3.99
N PHE A 77 -15.18 0.15 -4.31
CA PHE A 77 -13.87 0.76 -4.05
C PHE A 77 -13.72 2.17 -4.63
N LEU A 78 -14.14 2.40 -5.88
CA LEU A 78 -14.11 3.74 -6.50
C LEU A 78 -14.97 4.77 -5.74
N LYS A 79 -16.13 4.35 -5.22
CA LYS A 79 -16.97 5.23 -4.41
C LYS A 79 -16.31 5.55 -3.06
N MET A 80 -15.61 4.58 -2.46
CA MET A 80 -14.83 4.79 -1.24
C MET A 80 -13.74 5.84 -1.46
N ILE A 81 -12.96 5.75 -2.56
CA ILE A 81 -11.94 6.75 -2.89
C ILE A 81 -12.56 8.15 -2.96
N ASN A 82 -13.68 8.31 -3.68
CA ASN A 82 -14.33 9.62 -3.81
C ASN A 82 -14.89 10.16 -2.48
N ALA A 83 -15.44 9.29 -1.64
CA ALA A 83 -15.89 9.66 -0.30
C ALA A 83 -14.72 10.12 0.58
N VAL A 84 -13.59 9.40 0.53
CA VAL A 84 -12.36 9.76 1.25
C VAL A 84 -11.81 11.09 0.72
N ARG A 85 -11.68 11.29 -0.59
CA ARG A 85 -11.24 12.58 -1.18
C ARG A 85 -12.05 13.75 -0.63
N SER A 86 -13.37 13.58 -0.60
CA SER A 86 -14.30 14.59 -0.07
C SER A 86 -14.12 14.83 1.42
N SER A 87 -13.83 13.78 2.20
CA SER A 87 -13.54 13.89 3.65
C SER A 87 -12.21 14.61 3.92
N LEU A 88 -11.18 14.33 3.11
CA LEU A 88 -9.84 14.88 3.30
C LEU A 88 -9.75 16.36 2.89
N ILE A 89 -10.60 16.88 2.00
CA ILE A 89 -10.50 18.27 1.52
C ILE A 89 -10.48 19.31 2.65
N SER A 90 -11.23 19.05 3.73
CA SER A 90 -11.34 19.93 4.90
C SER A 90 -10.23 19.73 5.94
N LYS A 91 -9.37 18.73 5.77
CA LYS A 91 -8.30 18.39 6.71
C LYS A 91 -7.04 19.18 6.38
N GLN A 92 -6.27 19.50 7.43
CA GLN A 92 -4.97 20.16 7.32
C GLN A 92 -3.94 19.23 6.67
N ASN A 93 -2.92 19.79 6.03
CA ASN A 93 -1.90 18.98 5.33
C ASN A 93 -1.09 18.12 6.32
N GLU A 94 -0.84 18.61 7.52
CA GLU A 94 -0.15 17.89 8.60
C GLU A 94 -0.90 16.61 8.99
N PHE A 95 -2.24 16.69 9.04
CA PHE A 95 -3.08 15.53 9.30
C PHE A 95 -2.92 14.49 8.18
N VAL A 96 -2.99 14.91 6.91
CA VAL A 96 -2.90 13.99 5.77
C VAL A 96 -1.47 13.43 5.60
N ALA A 97 -0.44 14.24 5.89
CA ALA A 97 0.95 13.80 5.92
C ALA A 97 1.18 12.71 6.99
N THR A 98 0.56 12.88 8.17
CA THR A 98 0.59 11.86 9.24
C THR A 98 -0.12 10.59 8.80
N LEU A 99 -1.25 10.70 8.09
CA LEU A 99 -1.95 9.54 7.53
C LEU A 99 -1.05 8.77 6.55
N ILE A 100 -0.36 9.47 5.63
CA ILE A 100 0.59 8.84 4.70
C ILE A 100 1.70 8.11 5.46
N ALA A 101 2.26 8.74 6.50
CA ALA A 101 3.34 8.18 7.30
C ALA A 101 2.94 6.94 8.13
N THR A 102 1.67 6.86 8.55
CA THR A 102 1.21 5.83 9.50
C THR A 102 0.44 4.69 8.83
N GLN A 103 -0.23 4.95 7.70
CA GLN A 103 -1.12 3.97 7.06
C GLN A 103 -0.71 3.60 5.64
N CYS A 104 0.07 4.43 4.96
CA CYS A 104 0.41 4.26 3.55
C CYS A 104 1.88 3.93 3.33
N ASN A 105 2.66 3.82 4.41
CA ASN A 105 4.11 3.58 4.39
C ASN A 105 4.89 4.56 3.51
N GLY A 106 4.36 5.78 3.35
CA GLY A 106 5.01 6.88 2.63
C GLY A 106 5.62 7.91 3.58
N ARG A 107 6.38 8.88 3.05
CA ARG A 107 6.83 10.06 3.82
C ARG A 107 6.67 11.32 2.98
N VAL A 108 5.96 12.29 3.52
CA VAL A 108 5.78 13.62 2.90
C VAL A 108 5.95 14.71 3.95
N THR A 109 6.35 15.89 3.50
CA THR A 109 6.31 17.11 4.31
C THR A 109 4.99 17.85 4.05
N ALA A 110 4.45 18.54 5.05
CA ALA A 110 3.16 19.25 4.92
C ALA A 110 3.15 20.34 3.83
N GLY A 111 4.32 20.79 3.36
CA GLY A 111 4.46 21.75 2.26
C GLY A 111 4.45 21.15 0.85
N GLN A 112 4.52 19.82 0.70
CA GLN A 112 4.46 19.14 -0.61
C GLN A 112 3.01 18.93 -1.06
N VAL A 113 2.28 19.99 -1.34
CA VAL A 113 0.89 19.89 -1.83
C VAL A 113 0.88 20.11 -3.34
N ALA A 114 0.02 19.40 -4.05
CA ALA A 114 -0.27 19.72 -5.44
C ALA A 114 -1.02 21.06 -5.50
N ASP A 115 -0.52 22.01 -6.30
CA ASP A 115 -1.30 23.17 -6.73
C ASP A 115 -2.37 22.67 -7.71
N PHE A 116 -3.65 22.85 -7.38
CA PHE A 116 -4.80 22.49 -8.22
C PHE A 116 -5.55 23.74 -8.68
#